data_AF-A0A4R4WZ33-F1
#
_entry.id   AF-A0A4R4WZ33-F1
#
_cell.length_a   1.000
_cell.length_b   1.000
_cell.length_c   1.000
_cell.angle_alpha   90.00
_cell.angle_beta   90.00
_cell.angle_gamma   90.00
#
_symmetry.space_group_name_H-M   'P 1'
#
loop_
_entity.id
_entity.type
_entity.pdbx_description
1 polymer ?
#
loop_
_entity_poly.entity_id
_entity_poly.type
_entity_poly.pdbx_seq_one_letter_code
_entity_poly.pdbx_strand_id
1 'polypeptide(L)'
;MARVSQAVSVHKKPTIIAVVVNKLPWSTSAGSFGHAIVAYGYDRSKGTITVWDSNGRDGATGTHVISAKALAAALNDLPAQGMGGVYDVSKRLLPL
;
A
#
# COMPACT_ATOMS: atom_id res chain seq x y z
N MET A 1 5.90 -8.62 0.67
CA MET A 1 6.27 -7.87 -0.56
C MET A 1 6.04 -8.62 -1.85
N ALA A 2 6.48 -9.87 -1.99
CA ALA A 2 6.29 -10.65 -3.23
C ALA A 2 4.84 -10.65 -3.76
N ARG A 3 3.84 -10.71 -2.87
CA ARG A 3 2.41 -10.65 -3.25
C ARG A 3 2.00 -9.32 -3.89
N VAL A 4 2.41 -8.18 -3.34
CA VAL A 4 2.07 -6.84 -3.90
C VAL A 4 2.78 -6.64 -5.23
N SER A 5 4.09 -6.89 -5.29
CA SER A 5 4.82 -6.71 -6.55
C SER A 5 4.30 -7.64 -7.63
N GLN A 6 3.91 -8.88 -7.31
CA GLN A 6 3.31 -9.81 -8.25
C GLN A 6 1.90 -9.40 -8.69
N ALA A 7 1.03 -8.99 -7.77
CA ALA A 7 -0.32 -8.52 -8.07
C ALA A 7 -0.31 -7.31 -9.01
N VAL A 8 0.51 -6.32 -8.68
CA VAL A 8 0.56 -5.06 -9.41
C VAL A 8 1.36 -5.19 -10.72
N SER A 9 2.46 -5.96 -10.72
CA SER A 9 3.32 -6.10 -11.90
C SER A 9 2.81 -7.13 -12.90
N VAL A 10 2.47 -8.34 -12.44
CA VAL A 10 2.14 -9.48 -13.30
C VAL A 10 0.64 -9.52 -13.57
N HIS A 11 -0.17 -9.40 -12.51
CA HIS A 11 -1.63 -9.49 -12.65
C HIS A 11 -2.28 -8.16 -13.02
N LYS A 12 -1.53 -7.05 -13.01
CA LYS A 12 -2.01 -5.69 -13.30
C LYS A 12 -3.23 -5.32 -12.44
N LYS A 13 -3.28 -5.84 -11.21
CA LYS A 13 -4.38 -5.60 -10.28
C LYS A 13 -3.97 -4.53 -9.27
N PRO A 14 -4.79 -3.49 -9.07
CA PRO A 14 -4.66 -2.63 -7.92
C PRO A 14 -4.83 -3.44 -6.62
N THR A 15 -4.00 -3.15 -5.64
CA THR A 15 -3.98 -3.85 -4.36
C THR A 15 -4.12 -2.82 -3.25
N ILE A 16 -5.11 -3.00 -2.38
CA ILE A 16 -5.27 -2.21 -1.15
C ILE A 16 -4.29 -2.75 -0.13
N ILE A 17 -3.58 -1.84 0.53
CA ILE A 17 -2.53 -2.16 1.49
C ILE A 17 -2.83 -1.40 2.77
N ALA A 18 -2.98 -2.12 3.87
CA ALA A 18 -3.02 -1.53 5.20
C ALA A 18 -1.59 -1.17 5.64
N VAL A 19 -1.34 0.05 6.09
CA VAL A 19 -0.03 0.59 6.48
C VAL A 19 -0.15 1.37 7.78
N VAL A 20 0.98 1.59 8.46
CA VAL A 20 1.03 2.55 9.58
C VAL A 20 1.41 3.93 9.04
N VAL A 21 0.59 4.94 9.31
CA VAL A 21 0.70 6.25 8.64
C VAL A 21 2.05 6.95 8.89
N ASN A 22 2.55 6.96 10.12
CA ASN A 22 3.82 7.62 10.48
C ASN A 22 5.08 6.88 9.98
N LYS A 23 4.91 5.75 9.29
CA LYS A 23 5.99 5.02 8.62
C LYS A 23 6.05 5.33 7.12
N LEU A 24 5.05 6.05 6.59
CA LEU A 24 5.06 6.47 5.20
C LEU A 24 6.01 7.66 5.03
N PRO A 25 6.92 7.64 4.03
CA PRO A 25 7.91 8.70 3.84
C PRO A 25 7.34 10.10 3.62
N TRP A 26 6.11 10.19 3.11
CA TRP A 26 5.40 11.44 2.84
C TRP A 26 4.45 11.86 3.97
N SER A 27 4.28 11.04 5.02
CA SER A 27 3.42 11.41 6.13
C SER A 27 4.15 12.34 7.09
N THR A 28 3.47 13.40 7.49
CA THR A 28 3.90 14.31 8.57
C THR A 28 3.20 14.00 9.89
N SER A 29 2.41 12.92 9.94
CA SER A 29 1.64 12.57 11.13
C SER A 29 2.53 12.00 12.23
N ALA A 30 2.41 12.54 13.44
CA ALA A 30 3.08 11.98 14.62
C ALA A 30 2.37 10.72 15.17
N GLY A 31 1.12 10.46 14.74
CA GLY A 31 0.30 9.36 15.25
C GLY A 31 0.63 8.01 14.62
N SER A 32 0.60 6.94 15.41
CA SER A 32 0.74 5.57 14.93
C SER A 32 -0.63 4.91 14.80
N PHE A 33 -1.33 5.19 13.71
CA PHE A 33 -2.61 4.56 13.39
C PHE A 33 -2.58 3.89 12.02
N GLY A 34 -3.44 2.87 11.87
CA GLY A 34 -3.61 2.15 10.62
C GLY A 34 -4.27 3.02 9.55
N HIS A 35 -3.80 2.88 8.32
CA HIS A 35 -4.28 3.59 7.14
C HIS A 35 -4.30 2.66 5.93
N ALA A 36 -5.11 2.95 4.92
CA ALA A 36 -5.19 2.14 3.70
C ALA A 36 -4.75 2.96 2.48
N ILE A 37 -3.81 2.41 1.71
CA ILE A 37 -3.34 2.97 0.43
C ILE A 37 -3.57 1.97 -0.70
N VAL A 38 -3.56 2.44 -1.95
CA VAL A 38 -3.77 1.59 -3.13
C VAL A 38 -2.48 1.52 -3.93
N ALA A 39 -1.85 0.35 -4.02
CA ALA A 39 -0.75 0.11 -4.95
C ALA A 39 -1.28 -0.24 -6.34
N TYR A 40 -0.72 0.37 -7.39
CA TYR A 40 -1.18 0.16 -8.76
C TYR A 40 -0.07 0.20 -9.84
N GLY A 41 1.18 0.52 -9.47
CA GLY A 41 2.35 0.37 -10.35
C GLY A 41 3.51 -0.35 -9.67
N TYR A 42 4.34 -1.05 -10.45
CA TYR A 42 5.64 -1.57 -10.00
C TYR A 42 6.70 -1.38 -11.08
N ASP A 43 7.71 -0.56 -10.80
CA ASP A 43 8.92 -0.44 -11.62
C ASP A 43 9.94 -1.47 -11.14
N ARG A 44 10.09 -2.54 -11.91
CA ARG A 44 11.00 -3.64 -11.58
C ARG A 44 12.46 -3.24 -11.65
N SER A 45 12.83 -2.28 -12.52
CA SER A 45 14.21 -1.84 -12.67
C SER A 45 14.67 -1.03 -11.45
N LYS A 46 13.75 -0.30 -10.82
CA LYS A 46 14.01 0.52 -9.64
C LYS A 46 13.58 -0.13 -8.31
N GLY A 47 12.83 -1.22 -8.37
CA GLY A 47 12.27 -1.88 -7.20
C GLY A 47 11.26 -1.00 -6.44
N THR A 48 10.53 -0.13 -7.16
CA THR A 48 9.59 0.83 -6.58
C THR A 48 8.15 0.52 -6.93
N ILE A 49 7.24 0.85 -6.03
CA ILE A 49 5.80 0.68 -6.13
C ILE A 49 5.18 2.07 -6.20
N THR A 50 4.29 2.27 -7.17
CA THR A 50 3.45 3.46 -7.25
C THR A 50 2.18 3.20 -6.45
N VAL A 51 1.86 4.11 -5.53
CA VAL A 51 0.69 4.04 -4.66
C VAL A 51 -0.12 5.33 -4.77
N TRP A 52 -1.42 5.21 -4.51
CA TRP A 52 -2.29 6.35 -4.25
C TRP A 52 -2.70 6.33 -2.78
N ASP A 53 -2.57 7.48 -2.13
CA ASP A 53 -2.90 7.71 -0.74
C ASP A 53 -4.09 8.68 -0.65
N SER A 54 -5.15 8.28 0.06
CA SER A 54 -6.36 9.08 0.28
C SER A 54 -6.27 10.02 1.48
N ASN A 55 -5.17 9.99 2.23
CA ASN A 55 -5.06 10.72 3.49
C ASN A 55 -4.95 12.23 3.28
N GLY A 56 -6.12 12.89 3.26
CA GLY A 56 -6.22 14.35 3.20
C GLY A 56 -5.77 15.04 4.48
N ARG A 57 -5.63 14.28 5.57
CA ARG A 57 -5.05 14.80 6.79
C ARG A 57 -3.54 14.94 6.58
N ASP A 58 -3.05 16.15 6.79
CA ASP A 58 -1.62 16.48 6.76
C ASP A 58 -0.98 16.54 5.36
N GLY A 59 -1.77 16.73 4.30
CA GLY A 59 -1.26 17.01 2.94
C GLY A 59 -0.71 15.80 2.18
N ALA A 60 -0.95 14.59 2.69
CA ALA A 60 -0.44 13.34 2.13
C ALA A 60 -1.27 12.79 0.95
N THR A 61 -2.42 13.39 0.61
CA THR A 61 -3.25 12.91 -0.50
C THR A 61 -2.51 12.99 -1.83
N GLY A 62 -2.47 11.87 -2.55
CA GLY A 62 -2.01 11.85 -3.92
C GLY A 62 -1.22 10.62 -4.28
N THR A 63 -0.51 10.73 -5.39
CA THR A 63 0.33 9.67 -5.93
C THR A 63 1.72 9.75 -5.33
N HIS A 64 2.21 8.61 -4.84
CA HIS A 64 3.54 8.47 -4.27
C HIS A 64 4.30 7.29 -4.88
N VAL A 65 5.62 7.37 -4.82
CA VAL A 65 6.52 6.28 -5.22
C VAL A 65 7.31 5.85 -3.98
N ILE A 66 7.22 4.57 -3.65
CA ILE A 66 7.90 3.99 -2.48
C ILE A 66 8.73 2.78 -2.90
N SER A 67 9.89 2.58 -2.29
CA SER A 67 10.63 1.33 -2.51
C SER A 67 9.87 0.15 -1.91
N ALA A 68 9.97 -1.04 -2.53
CA ALA A 68 9.38 -2.25 -1.97
C ALA A 68 9.88 -2.54 -0.53
N LYS A 69 11.14 -2.18 -0.24
CA LYS A 69 11.72 -2.30 1.11
C LYS A 69 11.06 -1.36 2.12
N ALA A 70 10.88 -0.08 1.78
CA ALA A 70 10.22 0.88 2.66
C ALA A 70 8.74 0.53 2.88
N LEU A 71 8.04 0.06 1.83
CA LEU A 71 6.67 -0.43 1.96
C LEU A 71 6.59 -1.65 2.87
N ALA A 72 7.55 -2.58 2.82
CA ALA A 72 7.60 -3.72 3.74
C ALA A 72 7.72 -3.28 5.20
N ALA A 73 8.53 -2.25 5.48
CA ALA A 73 8.68 -1.71 6.83
C ALA A 73 7.37 -1.09 7.34
N ALA A 74 6.62 -0.38 6.48
CA ALA A 74 5.33 0.19 6.84
C ALA A 74 4.22 -0.87 7.08
N LEU A 75 4.40 -2.09 6.60
CA LEU A 75 3.49 -3.23 6.78
C LEU A 75 3.77 -4.04 8.06
N ASN A 76 5.05 -4.27 8.37
CA ASN A 76 5.45 -5.21 9.42
C ASN A 76 5.10 -4.75 10.84
N ASP A 77 4.81 -3.46 11.03
CA ASP A 77 4.47 -2.86 12.33
C ASP A 77 2.95 -2.79 12.59
N LEU A 78 2.11 -3.41 11.76
CA LEU A 78 0.66 -3.43 12.00
C LEU A 78 0.35 -4.26 13.26
N PRO A 79 -0.44 -3.74 14.22
CA PRO A 79 -0.72 -4.46 15.46
C PRO A 79 -1.36 -5.81 15.17
N ALA A 80 -0.94 -6.83 15.94
CA ALA A 80 -1.37 -8.23 15.81
C ALA A 80 -2.90 -8.44 15.88
N GLN A 81 -3.68 -7.41 16.23
CA GLN A 81 -5.12 -7.41 16.35
C GLN A 81 -5.87 -7.36 14.99
N GLY A 82 -5.30 -7.91 13.93
CA GLY A 82 -6.01 -8.12 12.66
C GLY A 82 -6.20 -6.87 11.77
N MET A 83 -5.56 -5.73 12.08
CA MET A 83 -5.66 -4.51 11.27
C MET A 83 -4.63 -4.43 10.12
N GLY A 84 -3.89 -5.50 9.86
CA GLY A 84 -2.87 -5.57 8.81
C GLY A 84 -3.22 -6.51 7.67
N GLY A 85 -2.85 -6.15 6.43
CA GLY A 85 -3.10 -7.02 5.29
C GLY A 85 -2.84 -6.38 3.93
N VAL A 86 -2.70 -7.27 2.95
CA VAL A 86 -2.65 -6.96 1.52
C VAL A 86 -3.90 -7.56 0.90
N TYR A 87 -4.76 -6.71 0.36
CA TYR A 87 -6.06 -7.07 -0.18
C TYR A 87 -6.12 -6.73 -1.67
N ASP A 88 -6.26 -7.74 -2.52
CA ASP A 88 -6.39 -7.51 -3.95
C ASP A 88 -7.80 -7.03 -4.31
N VAL A 89 -7.89 -5.96 -5.10
CA VAL A 89 -9.19 -5.51 -5.62
C VAL A 89 -9.50 -6.35 -6.85
N SER A 90 -10.46 -7.27 -6.71
CA SER A 90 -11.01 -8.01 -7.84
C SER A 90 -12.50 -7.75 -7.98
N LYS A 91 -12.97 -7.58 -9.22
CA LYS A 91 -14.40 -7.65 -9.52
C LYS A 91 -14.88 -9.04 -9.09
N ARG A 92 -15.86 -9.13 -8.19
CA ARG A 92 -16.54 -10.39 -7.91
C ARG A 92 -17.19 -10.82 -9.23
N LEU A 93 -16.71 -11.89 -9.85
CA LEU A 93 -17.49 -12.58 -10.88
C LEU A 93 -18.70 -13.13 -10.12
N LEU A 94 -19.82 -12.43 -10.17
CA LEU A 94 -21.09 -13.00 -9.72
C LEU A 94 -21.30 -14.28 -10.54
N PRO A 95 -21.72 -15.40 -9.92
CA PRO A 95 -22.09 -16.58 -10.69
C PRO A 95 -23.16 -16.18 -11.71
N LEU A 96 -22.94 -16.56 -12.97
CA LEU A 96 -23.93 -16.47 -14.04
C LEU A 96 -25.10 -17.42 -13.74
#